data_AF-A0A5D2F194-F1
#
_entry.id   AF-A0A5D2F194-F1
#
_cell.length_a   1.000
_cell.length_b   1.000
_cell.length_c   1.000
_cell.angle_alpha   90.00
_cell.angle_beta   90.00
_cell.angle_gamma   90.00
#
_symmetry.space_group_name_H-M   'P 1'
#
loop_
_entity.id
_entity.type
_entity.pdbx_description
1 polymer ?
#
loop_
_entity_poly.entity_id
_entity_poly.type
_entity_poly.pdbx_seq_one_letter_code
_entity_poly.pdbx_strand_id
1 'polypeptide(L)'
;TKQNSLSVLTQKIGRLEKEKQRRERMAWIWLEAALPLGIIAGMLCVMGNAQYFIHKAYHGRPKHIGNDMWDVAMERRDKKLFENLSSSD
;
A
#
# COMPACT_ATOMS: atom_id res chain seq x y z
N THR A 1 23.90 -43.25 -35.85
CA THR A 1 23.12 -43.09 -34.60
C THR A 1 23.37 -41.76 -33.88
N LYS A 2 24.62 -41.31 -33.69
CA LYS A 2 24.94 -40.02 -33.01
C LYS A 2 24.40 -38.76 -33.69
N GLN A 3 24.33 -38.71 -35.02
CA GLN A 3 23.74 -37.57 -35.76
C GLN A 3 22.24 -37.39 -35.48
N ASN A 4 21.50 -38.49 -35.31
CA ASN A 4 20.08 -38.43 -34.95
C ASN A 4 19.87 -38.01 -33.49
N SER A 5 20.80 -38.27 -32.57
CA SER A 5 20.64 -37.81 -31.19
C SER A 5 20.92 -36.32 -31.05
N LEU A 6 21.83 -35.77 -31.85
CA LEU A 6 22.14 -34.34 -31.86
C LEU A 6 20.97 -33.50 -32.41
N SER A 7 20.34 -33.92 -33.51
CA SER A 7 19.17 -33.21 -34.05
C SER A 7 17.98 -33.20 -33.07
N VAL A 8 17.77 -34.31 -32.36
CA VAL A 8 16.73 -34.44 -31.33
C VAL A 8 17.01 -33.54 -30.12
N LEU A 9 18.28 -33.42 -29.70
CA LEU A 9 18.68 -32.52 -28.61
C LEU A 9 18.42 -31.05 -28.98
N THR A 10 18.80 -30.63 -30.19
CA THR A 10 18.57 -29.26 -30.67
C THR A 10 17.08 -28.93 -30.75
N GLN A 11 16.25 -29.88 -31.22
CA GLN A 11 14.81 -29.71 -31.25
C GLN A 11 14.19 -29.61 -29.85
N LYS A 12 14.74 -30.35 -28.87
CA LYS A 12 14.28 -30.32 -27.49
C LYS A 12 14.64 -29.01 -26.79
N ILE A 13 15.84 -28.47 -27.02
CA ILE A 13 16.26 -27.16 -26.53
C ILE A 13 15.34 -26.06 -27.08
N GLY A 14 15.06 -26.07 -28.39
CA GLY A 14 14.13 -25.10 -28.98
C GLY A 14 12.68 -25.21 -28.45
N ARG A 15 12.23 -26.41 -28.09
CA ARG A 15 10.93 -26.61 -27.43
C ARG A 15 10.94 -26.03 -26.00
N LEU A 16 12.00 -26.26 -25.24
CA LEU A 16 12.14 -25.75 -23.88
C LEU A 16 12.22 -24.22 -23.85
N GLU A 17 12.92 -23.59 -24.79
CA GLU A 17 12.94 -22.13 -24.91
C GLU A 17 11.58 -21.54 -25.25
N LYS A 18 10.81 -22.16 -26.16
CA LYS A 18 9.43 -21.76 -26.44
C LYS A 18 8.52 -21.88 -25.22
N GLU A 19 8.70 -22.92 -24.41
CA GLU A 19 7.95 -23.06 -23.16
C GLU A 19 8.37 -22.04 -22.10
N LYS A 20 9.67 -21.74 -22.00
CA LYS A 20 10.18 -20.68 -21.12
C LYS A 20 9.59 -19.33 -21.52
N GLN A 21 9.61 -18.98 -22.80
CA GLN A 21 8.97 -17.77 -23.32
C GLN A 21 7.46 -17.75 -23.09
N ARG A 22 6.77 -18.88 -23.22
CA ARG A 22 5.33 -18.94 -22.91
C ARG A 22 5.04 -18.70 -21.44
N ARG A 23 5.85 -19.28 -20.54
CA ARG A 23 5.73 -19.05 -19.10
C ARG A 23 5.97 -17.59 -18.73
N GLU A 24 7.01 -16.98 -19.30
CA GLU A 24 7.30 -15.56 -19.10
C GLU A 24 6.13 -14.69 -19.60
N ARG A 25 5.62 -14.93 -20.81
CA ARG A 25 4.48 -14.19 -21.37
C ARG A 25 3.23 -14.27 -20.50
N MET A 26 2.92 -15.44 -19.93
CA MET A 26 1.80 -15.58 -19.00
C MET A 26 2.02 -14.76 -17.72
N ALA A 27 3.24 -14.70 -17.19
CA ALA A 27 3.55 -13.89 -16.00
C ALA A 27 3.35 -12.38 -16.23
N TRP A 28 3.70 -11.88 -17.43
CA TRP A 28 3.48 -10.47 -17.78
C TRP A 28 2.00 -10.11 -17.95
N ILE A 29 1.18 -11.02 -18.44
CA ILE A 29 -0.29 -10.83 -18.56
C ILE A 29 -0.93 -10.67 -17.17
N TRP A 30 -0.47 -11.44 -16.18
CA TRP A 30 -0.92 -11.28 -14.79
C TRP A 30 -0.54 -9.92 -14.20
N LEU A 31 0.65 -9.42 -14.54
CA LEU A 31 1.11 -8.10 -14.10
C LEU A 31 0.29 -6.97 -14.72
N GLU A 32 -0.11 -7.09 -15.98
CA GLU A 32 -1.00 -6.13 -16.65
C GLU A 32 -2.37 -6.04 -15.95
N ALA A 33 -2.93 -7.18 -15.52
CA ALA A 33 -4.17 -7.22 -14.76
C ALA A 33 -4.02 -6.71 -13.30
N ALA A 34 -2.83 -6.86 -12.70
CA ALA A 34 -2.55 -6.38 -11.34
C ALA A 34 -2.26 -4.87 -11.28
N LEU A 35 -1.84 -4.25 -12.40
CA LEU A 35 -1.54 -2.82 -12.50
C LEU A 35 -2.71 -1.91 -12.04
N PRO A 36 -3.96 -2.06 -12.55
CA PRO A 36 -5.07 -1.23 -12.09
C PRO A 36 -5.42 -1.46 -10.62
N LEU A 37 -5.32 -2.70 -10.12
CA LEU A 37 -5.55 -3.02 -8.71
C LEU A 37 -4.49 -2.36 -7.81
N GLY A 38 -3.24 -2.34 -8.24
CA GLY A 38 -2.15 -1.66 -7.54
C GLY A 38 -2.36 -0.15 -7.43
N ILE A 39 -2.88 0.50 -8.47
CA ILE A 39 -3.19 1.94 -8.46
C ILE A 39 -4.31 2.24 -7.44
N ILE A 40 -5.38 1.43 -7.43
CA ILE A 40 -6.48 1.60 -6.48
C ILE A 40 -5.99 1.43 -5.04
N ALA A 41 -5.20 0.38 -4.77
CA ALA A 41 -4.60 0.15 -3.46
C ALA A 41 -3.69 1.32 -3.04
N GLY A 42 -2.89 1.84 -3.98
CA GLY A 42 -2.05 3.02 -3.78
C GLY A 42 -2.88 4.25 -3.39
N MET A 43 -3.96 4.53 -4.11
CA MET A 43 -4.82 5.67 -3.80
C MET A 43 -5.56 5.54 -2.48
N LEU A 44 -6.02 4.34 -2.10
CA LEU A 44 -6.61 4.11 -0.78
C LEU A 44 -5.59 4.35 0.35
N CYS A 45 -4.34 3.93 0.15
CA CYS A 45 -3.25 4.17 1.10
C CYS A 45 -2.96 5.68 1.24
N VAL A 46 -2.89 6.41 0.12
CA VAL A 46 -2.68 7.86 0.13
C VAL A 46 -3.85 8.57 0.82
N MET A 47 -5.09 8.18 0.57
CA MET A 47 -6.27 8.78 1.21
C MET A 47 -6.22 8.64 2.73
N GLY A 48 -5.96 7.43 3.24
CA GLY A 48 -5.87 7.18 4.69
C GLY A 48 -4.73 7.96 5.34
N ASN A 49 -3.54 7.95 4.73
CA ASN A 49 -2.38 8.67 5.25
C ASN A 49 -2.57 10.20 5.18
N ALA A 50 -3.10 10.73 4.09
CA ALA A 50 -3.35 12.17 3.95
C ALA A 50 -4.31 12.67 5.04
N GLN A 51 -5.39 11.94 5.30
CA GLN A 51 -6.33 12.27 6.38
C GLN A 51 -5.65 12.22 7.75
N TYR A 52 -4.80 11.22 8.01
CA TYR A 52 -4.04 11.10 9.24
C TYR A 52 -3.07 12.27 9.46
N PHE A 53 -2.27 12.60 8.43
CA PHE A 53 -1.28 13.67 8.51
C PHE A 53 -1.94 15.04 8.69
N ILE A 54 -3.02 15.32 7.95
CA ILE A 54 -3.76 16.58 8.10
C ILE A 54 -4.34 16.68 9.51
N HIS A 55 -5.03 15.65 10.02
CA HIS A 55 -5.61 15.70 11.36
C HIS A 55 -4.55 15.89 12.44
N LYS A 56 -3.43 15.16 12.33
CA LYS A 56 -2.30 15.27 13.26
C LYS A 56 -1.66 16.65 13.22
N ALA A 57 -1.57 17.29 12.05
CA ALA A 57 -1.04 18.64 11.91
C ALA A 57 -1.97 19.70 12.54
N TYR A 58 -3.29 19.59 12.36
CA TYR A 58 -4.25 20.56 12.91
C TYR A 58 -4.47 20.44 14.42
N HIS A 59 -4.54 19.22 14.95
CA HIS A 59 -4.86 18.99 16.37
C HIS A 59 -3.62 18.70 17.23
N GLY A 60 -2.44 18.58 16.61
CA GLY A 60 -1.18 18.22 17.28
C GLY A 60 -1.11 16.76 17.77
N ARG A 61 -2.21 15.99 17.64
CA ARG A 61 -2.32 14.61 18.11
C ARG A 61 -3.14 13.75 17.13
N PRO A 62 -2.87 12.43 17.07
CA PRO A 62 -3.66 11.49 16.26
C PRO A 62 -5.14 11.55 16.64
N LYS A 63 -6.03 11.35 15.66
CA LYS A 63 -7.48 11.32 15.91
C LYS A 63 -7.84 10.16 16.85
N HIS A 64 -8.52 10.43 17.95
CA HIS A 64 -9.10 9.39 18.79
C HIS A 64 -10.36 8.80 18.11
N ILE A 65 -10.35 7.48 17.92
CA ILE A 65 -11.51 6.71 17.49
C ILE A 65 -12.32 6.36 18.73
N GLY A 66 -13.63 6.60 18.71
CA GLY A 66 -14.52 6.26 19.82
C GLY A 66 -14.53 7.27 20.97
N ASN A 67 -14.28 8.55 20.66
CA ASN A 67 -14.31 9.63 21.64
C ASN A 67 -15.71 9.75 22.27
N ASP A 68 -15.82 9.47 23.56
CA ASP A 68 -17.09 9.48 24.28
C ASP A 68 -17.41 10.87 24.89
N MET A 69 -18.58 11.01 25.52
CA MET A 69 -18.97 12.30 26.11
C MET A 69 -18.08 12.73 27.28
N TRP A 70 -17.43 11.80 27.97
CA TRP A 70 -16.47 12.11 29.01
C TRP A 70 -15.22 12.72 28.37
N ASP A 71 -14.66 12.09 27.33
CA ASP A 71 -13.45 12.58 26.65
C ASP A 71 -13.63 14.01 26.12
N VAL A 72 -14.80 14.31 25.52
CA VAL A 72 -15.13 15.68 25.07
C VAL A 72 -15.17 16.67 26.23
N ALA A 73 -15.75 16.27 27.37
CA ALA A 73 -15.84 17.14 28.55
C ALA A 73 -14.45 17.40 29.17
N MET A 74 -13.60 16.37 29.21
CA MET A 74 -12.22 16.46 29.69
C MET A 74 -11.39 17.36 28.77
N GLU A 75 -11.49 17.19 27.45
CA GLU A 75 -10.74 18.00 26.48
C GLU A 75 -11.13 19.49 26.55
N ARG A 76 -12.41 19.80 26.76
CA ARG A 76 -12.88 21.18 26.98
C ARG A 76 -12.39 21.77 28.30
N ARG A 77 -12.33 20.95 29.35
CA ARG A 77 -11.81 21.36 30.66
C ARG A 77 -10.32 21.69 30.57
N ASP A 78 -9.54 20.79 29.99
CA ASP A 78 -8.09 20.94 29.90
C ASP A 78 -7.72 22.14 29.02
N LYS A 79 -8.46 22.39 27.94
CA LYS A 79 -8.28 23.61 27.12
C LYS A 79 -8.47 24.89 27.94
N LYS A 80 -9.52 24.97 28.76
CA LYS A 80 -9.77 26.13 29.63
C LYS A 80 -8.70 26.31 30.70
N LEU A 81 -8.21 25.21 31.29
CA LEU A 81 -7.14 25.26 32.27
C LEU A 81 -5.84 25.78 31.65
N PHE A 82 -5.51 25.35 30.43
CA PHE A 82 -4.32 25.82 29.73
C PHE A 82 -4.41 27.30 29.36
N GLU A 83 -5.56 27.77 28.86
CA GLU A 83 -5.80 29.19 28.56
C GLU A 83 -5.65 30.08 29.81
N ASN A 84 -6.20 29.64 30.94
CA ASN A 84 -6.09 30.35 32.22
C ASN A 84 -4.65 30.38 32.74
N LEU A 85 -3.89 29.29 32.59
CA LEU A 85 -2.46 29.26 32.95
C LEU A 85 -1.64 30.21 32.05
N SER A 86 -1.86 30.17 30.73
CA SER A 86 -1.11 31.00 29.78
C SER A 86 -1.42 32.50 29.87
N SER A 87 -2.52 32.87 30.52
CA SER A 87 -2.93 34.27 30.75
C SER A 87 -2.60 34.77 32.14
N SER A 88 -2.05 33.91 33.01
CA SER A 88 -1.63 34.27 34.36
C SER A 88 -0.13 34.58 34.48
N ASP A 89 0.62 34.44 33.38
CA ASP A 89 1.99 34.98 33.17
C ASP A 89 1.91 36.31 32.37
#